data_AF-A0A150RDS1-F1
#
_entry.id   AF-A0A150RDS1-F1
#
_cell.length_a   1.000
_cell.length_b   1.000
_cell.length_c   1.000
_cell.angle_alpha   90.00
_cell.angle_beta   90.00
_cell.angle_gamma   90.00
#
_symmetry.space_group_name_H-M   'P 1'
#
loop_
_entity.id
_entity.type
_entity.pdbx_description
1 polymer ?
#
loop_
_entity_poly.entity_id
_entity_poly.type
_entity_poly.pdbx_seq_one_letter_code
_entity_poly.pdbx_strand_id
1 'polypeptide(L)'
;MLDVGQRSIRTFLGRDMAEVAGALEPFDVIAGLHIRDTLHALGLDADRRRVVDLRPPKKSRRLNRAGRILEITPELLIAGTTGISRPLGDPEKVASYLAEGDDAKLARRLESDVKALHAFYQYGALHGFVRLRWGFIDEALSTEWALPGDVSFYQQLKSASETGAAVDLVVGAAPGWADPWARARRVRVLDIRFNGVLVAEGEGRPTFAIARDEIQAVRLAPEHTGPSSRRGRADGAEGEGAANDAEHPAQVS
;
A
#
# COMPACT_ATOMS: atom_id res chain seq x y z
N MET A 1 -17.04 9.47 3.81
CA MET A 1 -16.99 8.21 3.06
C MET A 1 -15.83 8.27 2.07
N LEU A 2 -15.02 7.23 1.99
CA LEU A 2 -13.94 7.10 1.01
C LEU A 2 -14.26 5.90 0.13
N ASP A 3 -14.38 6.13 -1.18
CA ASP A 3 -14.56 5.09 -2.18
C ASP A 3 -13.18 4.67 -2.70
N VAL A 4 -12.82 3.43 -2.43
CA VAL A 4 -11.51 2.87 -2.81
C VAL A 4 -11.42 2.66 -4.32
N GLY A 5 -12.51 2.22 -4.96
CA GLY A 5 -12.55 1.91 -6.40
C GLY A 5 -12.48 3.17 -7.25
N GLN A 6 -13.27 4.19 -6.89
CA GLN A 6 -13.28 5.49 -7.59
C GLN A 6 -12.19 6.44 -7.09
N ARG A 7 -11.47 6.09 -6.02
CA ARG A 7 -10.45 6.93 -5.36
C ARG A 7 -10.98 8.33 -5.05
N SER A 8 -12.21 8.38 -4.55
CA SER A 8 -12.90 9.63 -4.22
C SER A 8 -13.27 9.67 -2.75
N ILE A 9 -13.46 10.89 -2.23
CA ILE A 9 -13.93 11.10 -0.86
C ILE A 9 -15.14 12.01 -0.92
N ARG A 10 -16.19 11.59 -0.24
CA ARG A 10 -17.42 12.36 -0.08
C ARG A 10 -17.70 12.56 1.40
N THR A 11 -17.90 13.81 1.79
CA THR A 11 -18.25 14.19 3.15
C THR A 11 -19.74 14.49 3.20
N PHE A 12 -20.42 14.02 4.25
CA PHE A 12 -21.84 14.28 4.49
C PHE A 12 -21.95 15.02 5.81
N LEU A 13 -22.55 16.20 5.80
CA LEU A 13 -22.74 17.06 6.97
C LEU A 13 -24.18 17.59 6.99
N GLY A 14 -24.74 17.78 8.19
CA GLY A 14 -26.07 18.37 8.36
C GLY A 14 -27.15 17.64 7.54
N ARG A 15 -27.74 18.34 6.57
CA ARG A 15 -28.84 17.81 5.74
C ARG A 15 -28.38 16.71 4.77
N ASP A 16 -27.12 16.73 4.36
CA ASP A 16 -26.56 15.73 3.42
C ASP A 16 -26.52 14.34 4.05
N MET A 17 -26.65 14.23 5.38
CA MET A 17 -26.72 12.95 6.09
C MET A 17 -27.86 12.06 5.58
N ALA A 18 -28.95 12.64 5.05
CA ALA A 18 -30.05 11.88 4.45
C ALA A 18 -29.61 11.07 3.21
N GLU A 19 -28.52 11.45 2.55
CA GLU A 19 -28.04 10.79 1.33
C GLU A 19 -27.06 9.63 1.61
N VAL A 20 -26.59 9.49 2.85
CA VAL A 20 -25.57 8.48 3.22
C VAL A 20 -26.04 7.07 2.88
N ALA A 21 -27.32 6.77 3.13
CA ALA A 21 -27.91 5.47 2.85
C ALA A 21 -27.79 5.10 1.36
N GLY A 22 -28.24 5.99 0.48
CA GLY A 22 -28.17 5.77 -0.97
C GLY A 22 -26.73 5.73 -1.48
N ALA A 23 -25.84 6.53 -0.89
CA ALA A 23 -24.42 6.51 -1.23
C ALA A 23 -23.73 5.21 -0.84
N LEU A 24 -24.16 4.53 0.23
CA LEU A 24 -23.58 3.27 0.70
C LEU A 24 -24.17 2.01 0.03
N GLU A 25 -25.31 2.13 -0.66
CA GLU A 25 -25.98 0.99 -1.32
C GLU A 25 -25.10 0.22 -2.33
N PRO A 26 -24.26 0.87 -3.16
CA PRO A 26 -23.44 0.17 -4.15
C PRO A 26 -22.28 -0.64 -3.58
N PHE A 27 -22.00 -0.55 -2.27
CA PHE A 27 -20.82 -1.16 -1.66
C PHE A 27 -21.15 -2.47 -0.94
N ASP A 28 -20.51 -3.56 -1.36
CA ASP A 28 -20.61 -4.86 -0.72
C ASP A 28 -19.84 -4.93 0.61
N VAL A 29 -18.81 -4.09 0.76
CA VAL A 29 -17.89 -4.07 1.89
C VAL A 29 -17.78 -2.66 2.46
N ILE A 30 -17.94 -2.53 3.78
CA ILE A 30 -17.75 -1.27 4.49
C ILE A 30 -16.77 -1.49 5.64
N ALA A 31 -15.73 -0.66 5.69
CA ALA A 31 -14.72 -0.67 6.74
C ALA A 31 -14.78 0.60 7.58
N GLY A 32 -14.61 0.49 8.89
CA GLY A 32 -14.57 1.64 9.78
C GLY A 32 -14.37 1.28 11.25
N LEU A 33 -14.21 2.31 12.09
CA LEU A 33 -14.25 2.16 13.54
C LEU A 33 -15.71 2.17 14.00
N HIS A 34 -16.09 1.25 14.90
CA HIS A 34 -17.46 1.16 15.42
C HIS A 34 -18.52 1.09 14.30
N ILE A 35 -18.16 0.45 13.19
CA ILE A 35 -18.91 0.58 11.95
C ILE A 35 -20.31 -0.03 12.03
N ARG A 36 -20.50 -1.11 12.80
CA ARG A 36 -21.84 -1.68 13.06
C ARG A 36 -22.73 -0.70 13.82
N ASP A 37 -22.21 -0.09 14.88
CA ASP A 37 -22.94 0.90 15.69
C ASP A 37 -23.27 2.14 14.83
N THR A 38 -22.33 2.55 13.98
CA THR A 38 -22.50 3.68 13.05
C THR A 38 -23.60 3.41 12.02
N LEU A 39 -23.58 2.24 11.38
CA LEU A 39 -24.62 1.84 10.42
C LEU A 39 -25.99 1.75 11.09
N HIS A 40 -26.05 1.15 12.29
CA HIS A 40 -27.28 1.07 13.07
C HIS A 40 -27.83 2.46 13.42
N ALA A 41 -26.99 3.38 13.88
CA ALA A 41 -27.38 4.76 14.18
C ALA A 41 -27.87 5.53 12.94
N LEU A 42 -27.40 5.16 11.75
CA LEU A 42 -27.87 5.69 10.46
C LEU A 42 -29.13 4.99 9.92
N GLY A 43 -29.69 4.02 10.65
CA GLY A 43 -30.83 3.23 10.20
C GLY A 43 -30.51 2.24 9.07
N LEU A 44 -29.23 1.90 8.91
CA LEU A 44 -28.75 0.97 7.89
C LEU A 44 -28.56 -0.43 8.47
N ASP A 45 -29.05 -1.42 7.75
CA ASP A 45 -28.82 -2.82 8.07
C ASP A 45 -27.36 -3.21 7.76
N ALA A 46 -26.61 -3.49 8.83
CA ALA A 46 -25.22 -3.91 8.76
C ALA A 46 -25.06 -5.36 8.27
N ASP A 47 -26.09 -6.21 8.40
CA ASP A 47 -26.00 -7.63 8.08
C ASP A 47 -26.24 -7.91 6.58
N ARG A 48 -26.75 -6.91 5.84
CA ARG A 48 -26.82 -6.95 4.37
C ARG A 48 -25.46 -6.77 3.69
N ARG A 49 -24.42 -6.40 4.42
CA ARG A 49 -23.10 -6.06 3.87
C ARG A 49 -22.00 -6.74 4.66
N ARG A 50 -20.84 -6.90 4.03
CA ARG A 50 -19.65 -7.30 4.79
C ARG A 50 -19.09 -6.09 5.52
N VAL A 51 -18.94 -6.22 6.82
CA VAL A 51 -18.45 -5.14 7.67
C VAL A 51 -17.07 -5.49 8.22
N VAL A 52 -16.09 -4.62 7.98
CA VAL A 52 -14.72 -4.76 8.51
C VAL A 52 -14.54 -3.76 9.65
N ASP A 53 -14.47 -4.29 10.86
CA ASP A 53 -14.25 -3.47 12.04
C ASP A 53 -12.76 -3.24 12.27
N LEU A 54 -12.34 -1.97 12.22
CA LEU A 54 -10.95 -1.56 12.37
C LEU A 54 -10.55 -1.32 13.83
N ARG A 55 -11.39 -1.73 14.79
CA ARG A 55 -11.06 -1.64 16.22
C ARG A 55 -9.81 -2.45 16.57
N PRO A 56 -9.08 -2.03 17.63
CA PRO A 56 -8.00 -2.82 18.20
C PRO A 56 -8.44 -4.26 18.50
N PRO A 57 -7.70 -5.28 18.06
CA PRO A 57 -8.04 -6.69 18.36
C PRO A 57 -7.85 -7.01 19.85
N LYS A 58 -7.08 -6.20 20.58
CA LYS A 58 -6.91 -6.25 22.04
C LYS A 58 -7.12 -4.86 22.61
N LYS A 59 -7.84 -4.76 23.72
CA LYS A 59 -8.14 -3.47 24.37
C LYS A 59 -6.97 -2.94 25.22
N SER A 60 -6.17 -3.82 25.77
CA SER A 60 -5.08 -3.43 26.67
C SER A 60 -3.96 -4.45 26.72
N ARG A 61 -2.82 -4.01 27.27
CA ARG A 61 -1.62 -4.82 27.48
C ARG A 61 -0.96 -4.47 28.80
N ARG A 62 -0.58 -5.47 29.59
CA ARG A 62 0.23 -5.25 30.80
C ARG A 62 1.69 -4.99 30.40
N LEU A 63 2.24 -3.88 30.88
CA LEU A 63 3.60 -3.42 30.57
C LEU A 63 4.67 -4.06 31.46
N ASN A 64 4.35 -4.32 32.73
CA ASN A 64 5.33 -4.81 33.70
C ASN A 64 4.70 -5.62 34.83
N ARG A 65 5.55 -6.25 35.66
CA ARG A 65 5.12 -7.00 36.85
C ARG A 65 4.44 -6.10 37.90
N ALA A 66 4.73 -4.80 37.93
CA ALA A 66 4.06 -3.82 38.81
C ALA A 66 2.60 -3.50 38.39
N GLY A 67 2.12 -4.04 37.27
CA GLY A 67 0.71 -3.93 36.88
C GLY A 67 0.37 -2.69 36.06
N ARG A 68 1.36 -1.94 35.56
CA ARG A 68 1.09 -0.83 34.62
C ARG A 68 0.43 -1.40 33.36
N ILE A 69 -0.70 -0.83 32.95
CA ILE A 69 -1.46 -1.23 31.76
C ILE A 69 -1.33 -0.14 30.71
N LEU A 70 -1.10 -0.55 29.47
CA LEU A 70 -1.25 0.27 28.28
C LEU A 70 -2.63 -0.01 27.70
N GLU A 71 -3.44 1.03 27.57
CA GLU A 71 -4.64 0.99 26.74
C GLU A 71 -4.22 1.05 25.27
N ILE A 72 -4.74 0.13 24.47
CA ILE A 72 -4.45 0.07 23.04
C ILE A 72 -5.59 0.79 22.32
N THR A 73 -5.34 2.04 21.92
CA THR A 73 -6.32 2.85 21.19
C THR A 73 -6.16 2.68 19.67
N PRO A 74 -7.19 2.99 18.87
CA PRO A 74 -7.07 3.03 17.41
C PRO A 74 -5.95 3.96 16.94
N GLU A 75 -5.81 5.15 17.55
CA GLU A 75 -4.78 6.13 17.18
C GLU A 75 -3.38 5.55 17.35
N LEU A 76 -3.16 4.83 18.45
CA LEU A 76 -1.87 4.21 18.73
C LEU A 76 -1.52 3.15 17.67
N LEU A 77 -2.49 2.33 17.27
CA LEU A 77 -2.28 1.32 16.22
C LEU A 77 -2.09 1.96 14.85
N ILE A 78 -2.90 2.95 14.48
CA ILE A 78 -2.78 3.61 13.19
C ILE A 78 -1.41 4.30 13.11
N ALA A 79 -1.00 5.04 14.15
CA ALA A 79 0.29 5.71 14.18
C ALA A 79 1.46 4.73 14.12
N GLY A 80 1.42 3.65 14.92
CA GLY A 80 2.46 2.63 14.93
C GLY A 80 2.58 1.84 13.62
N THR A 81 1.47 1.68 12.90
CA THR A 81 1.39 0.92 11.64
C THR A 81 1.77 1.76 10.43
N THR A 82 1.25 2.97 10.36
CA THR A 82 1.31 3.83 9.15
C THR A 82 2.37 4.91 9.23
N GLY A 83 2.90 5.19 10.43
CA GLY A 83 3.79 6.32 10.69
C GLY A 83 3.08 7.68 10.75
N ILE A 84 1.74 7.72 10.66
CA ILE A 84 0.96 8.96 10.76
C ILE A 84 0.86 9.35 12.24
N SER A 85 1.54 10.42 12.65
CA SER A 85 1.66 10.81 14.06
C SER A 85 0.36 11.26 14.73
N ARG A 86 -0.58 11.85 13.98
CA ARG A 86 -1.90 12.30 14.45
C ARG A 86 -2.99 11.79 13.51
N PRO A 87 -3.33 10.50 13.59
CA PRO A 87 -4.14 9.85 12.58
C PRO A 87 -5.60 10.31 12.62
N LEU A 88 -6.17 10.48 13.82
CA LEU A 88 -7.56 10.90 14.02
C LEU A 88 -7.62 12.31 14.60
N GLY A 89 -8.70 13.01 14.28
CA GLY A 89 -8.98 14.34 14.80
C GLY A 89 -9.16 14.33 16.32
N ASP A 90 -8.70 15.40 16.97
CA ASP A 90 -8.95 15.65 18.38
C ASP A 90 -10.46 15.85 18.60
N PRO A 91 -11.14 15.02 19.43
CA PRO A 91 -12.58 15.10 19.64
C PRO A 91 -13.05 16.48 20.09
N GLU A 92 -12.26 17.18 20.93
CA GLU A 92 -12.63 18.52 21.41
C GLU A 92 -12.63 19.55 20.28
N LYS A 93 -11.65 19.46 19.37
CA LYS A 93 -11.60 20.33 18.19
C LYS A 93 -12.69 20.02 17.18
N VAL A 94 -12.99 18.74 16.97
CA VAL A 94 -14.09 18.31 16.09
C VAL A 94 -15.43 18.83 16.64
N ALA A 95 -15.64 18.76 17.95
CA ALA A 95 -16.82 19.32 18.61
C ALA A 95 -16.89 20.85 18.46
N SER A 96 -15.77 21.57 18.58
CA SER A 96 -15.71 23.03 18.32
C SER A 96 -16.11 23.36 16.87
N TYR A 97 -15.56 22.66 15.87
CA TYR A 97 -15.93 22.90 14.46
C TYR A 97 -17.42 22.67 14.23
N LEU A 98 -17.99 21.65 14.86
CA LEU A 98 -19.42 21.37 14.78
C LEU A 98 -20.26 22.47 15.46
N ALA A 99 -19.88 22.90 16.66
CA ALA A 99 -20.59 23.94 17.41
C ALA A 99 -20.52 25.31 16.72
N GLU A 100 -19.41 25.62 16.04
CA GLU A 100 -19.20 26.85 15.28
C GLU A 100 -19.82 26.82 13.88
N GLY A 101 -20.29 25.65 13.41
CA GLY A 101 -20.77 25.47 12.04
C GLY A 101 -19.66 25.60 10.97
N ASP A 102 -18.40 25.33 11.34
CA ASP A 102 -17.26 25.39 10.42
C ASP A 102 -17.15 24.07 9.62
N ASP A 103 -18.10 23.90 8.71
CA ASP A 103 -18.22 22.70 7.87
C ASP A 103 -16.96 22.44 7.04
N ALA A 104 -16.24 23.49 6.63
CA ALA A 104 -15.02 23.37 5.85
C ALA A 104 -13.87 22.76 6.67
N LYS A 105 -13.65 23.20 7.92
CA LYS A 105 -12.65 22.58 8.80
C LYS A 105 -13.06 21.17 9.20
N LEU A 106 -14.34 20.97 9.51
CA LEU A 106 -14.87 19.66 9.86
C LEU A 106 -14.67 18.67 8.71
N ALA A 107 -15.06 19.02 7.49
CA ALA A 107 -14.88 18.19 6.31
C ALA A 107 -13.42 17.82 6.09
N ARG A 108 -12.50 18.80 6.09
CA ARG A 108 -11.06 18.54 5.91
C ARG A 108 -10.51 17.59 6.97
N ARG A 109 -10.97 17.69 8.22
CA ARG A 109 -10.56 16.80 9.30
C ARG A 109 -11.09 15.38 9.10
N LEU A 110 -12.38 15.23 8.77
CA LEU A 110 -12.98 13.93 8.47
C LEU A 110 -12.33 13.25 7.26
N GLU A 111 -11.99 14.01 6.23
CA GLU A 111 -11.23 13.50 5.08
C GLU A 111 -9.82 13.02 5.47
N SER A 112 -9.16 13.75 6.37
CA SER A 112 -7.86 13.34 6.90
C SER A 112 -7.96 12.04 7.69
N ASP A 113 -9.00 11.91 8.52
CA ASP A 113 -9.24 10.72 9.35
C ASP A 113 -9.52 9.49 8.48
N VAL A 114 -10.39 9.62 7.47
CA VAL A 114 -10.70 8.48 6.58
C VAL A 114 -9.50 8.06 5.72
N LYS A 115 -8.61 8.99 5.36
CA LYS A 115 -7.34 8.66 4.67
C LYS A 115 -6.41 7.85 5.60
N ALA A 116 -6.33 8.20 6.87
CA ALA A 116 -5.55 7.45 7.86
C ALA A 116 -6.14 6.05 8.09
N LEU A 117 -7.46 5.92 8.20
CA LEU A 117 -8.15 4.63 8.31
C LEU A 117 -7.95 3.77 7.08
N HIS A 118 -8.01 4.35 5.89
CA HIS A 118 -7.75 3.64 4.64
C HIS A 118 -6.31 3.09 4.59
N ALA A 119 -5.30 3.90 4.93
CA ALA A 119 -3.92 3.45 5.00
C ALA A 119 -3.73 2.30 6.02
N PHE A 120 -4.40 2.40 7.17
CA PHE A 120 -4.39 1.38 8.20
C PHE A 120 -5.01 0.06 7.72
N TYR A 121 -6.20 0.14 7.09
CA TYR A 121 -6.88 -1.01 6.49
C TYR A 121 -6.01 -1.67 5.42
N GLN A 122 -5.43 -0.88 4.49
CA GLN A 122 -4.58 -1.41 3.42
C GLN A 122 -3.37 -2.16 3.98
N TYR A 123 -2.71 -1.63 5.00
CA TYR A 123 -1.60 -2.32 5.66
C TYR A 123 -2.05 -3.65 6.27
N GLY A 124 -3.14 -3.64 7.06
CA GLY A 124 -3.63 -4.85 7.73
C GLY A 124 -4.12 -5.91 6.76
N ALA A 125 -4.80 -5.52 5.68
CA ALA A 125 -5.20 -6.43 4.60
C ALA A 125 -4.00 -7.01 3.86
N LEU A 126 -2.97 -6.20 3.60
CA LEU A 126 -1.75 -6.64 2.91
C LEU A 126 -0.95 -7.65 3.74
N HIS A 127 -0.78 -7.37 5.04
CA HIS A 127 0.13 -8.13 5.91
C HIS A 127 -0.54 -9.21 6.76
N GLY A 128 -1.85 -9.10 6.99
CA GLY A 128 -2.60 -9.92 7.96
C GLY A 128 -2.37 -9.52 9.42
N PHE A 129 -1.74 -8.37 9.66
CA PHE A 129 -1.53 -7.82 11.00
C PHE A 129 -1.37 -6.30 10.96
N VAL A 130 -1.53 -5.66 12.11
CA VAL A 130 -1.18 -4.27 12.37
C VAL A 130 -0.17 -4.14 13.49
N ARG A 131 0.47 -2.98 13.62
CA ARG A 131 1.56 -2.77 14.57
C ARG A 131 1.15 -1.95 15.78
N LEU A 132 1.55 -2.44 16.95
CA LEU A 132 1.61 -1.67 18.18
C LEU A 132 3.05 -1.22 18.40
N ARG A 133 3.33 0.07 18.18
CA ARG A 133 4.63 0.69 18.49
C ARG A 133 4.46 1.73 19.59
N TRP A 134 5.02 1.47 20.78
CA TRP A 134 4.96 2.40 21.91
C TRP A 134 6.17 2.25 22.85
N GLY A 135 7.04 3.27 22.88
CA GLY A 135 8.28 3.19 23.64
C GLY A 135 9.16 2.03 23.17
N PHE A 136 9.36 1.03 24.03
CA PHE A 136 10.11 -0.19 23.72
C PHE A 136 9.23 -1.32 23.16
N ILE A 137 7.91 -1.13 23.08
CA ILE A 137 6.98 -2.13 22.55
C ILE A 137 6.96 -2.01 21.04
N ASP A 138 7.20 -3.13 20.38
CA ASP A 138 6.97 -3.29 18.95
C ASP A 138 6.38 -4.68 18.70
N GLU A 139 5.08 -4.73 18.37
CA GLU A 139 4.36 -5.99 18.23
C GLU A 139 3.43 -6.00 17.03
N ALA A 140 3.32 -7.17 16.41
CA ALA A 140 2.31 -7.47 15.42
C ALA A 140 1.04 -8.02 16.10
N LEU A 141 -0.10 -7.38 15.84
CA LEU A 141 -1.42 -7.84 16.23
C LEU A 141 -2.15 -8.33 14.99
N SER A 142 -2.51 -9.62 14.95
CA SER A 142 -3.18 -10.24 13.80
C SER A 142 -4.51 -9.56 13.47
N THR A 143 -4.82 -9.48 12.18
CA THR A 143 -6.08 -8.95 11.65
C THR A 143 -6.63 -9.86 10.57
N GLU A 144 -7.95 -10.00 10.52
CA GLU A 144 -8.67 -10.79 9.52
C GLU A 144 -9.38 -9.88 8.49
N TRP A 145 -8.66 -8.85 8.02
CA TRP A 145 -9.23 -7.82 7.15
C TRP A 145 -9.17 -8.15 5.67
N ALA A 146 -8.28 -9.06 5.27
CA ALA A 146 -8.20 -9.52 3.90
C ALA A 146 -9.53 -10.15 3.46
N LEU A 147 -9.96 -9.81 2.26
CA LEU A 147 -11.17 -10.32 1.64
C LEU A 147 -10.82 -11.53 0.73
N PRO A 148 -11.77 -12.46 0.48
CA PRO A 148 -11.59 -13.46 -0.58
C PRO A 148 -11.25 -12.77 -1.91
N GLY A 149 -10.19 -13.24 -2.55
CA GLY A 149 -9.67 -12.65 -3.78
C GLY A 149 -8.57 -11.61 -3.58
N ASP A 150 -8.36 -11.10 -2.37
CA ASP A 150 -7.23 -10.22 -2.08
C ASP A 150 -5.92 -11.00 -2.24
N VAL A 151 -4.98 -10.43 -3.01
CA VAL A 151 -3.67 -11.03 -3.21
C VAL A 151 -2.79 -10.66 -2.03
N SER A 152 -2.46 -11.65 -1.20
CA SER A 152 -1.59 -11.43 -0.05
C SER A 152 -0.21 -10.93 -0.46
N PHE A 153 0.45 -10.20 0.44
CA PHE A 153 1.81 -9.72 0.26
C PHE A 153 2.79 -10.82 -0.22
N TYR A 154 2.73 -11.99 0.43
CA TYR A 154 3.59 -13.12 0.09
C TYR A 154 3.33 -13.64 -1.33
N GLN A 155 2.06 -13.76 -1.74
CA GLN A 155 1.71 -14.20 -3.09
C GLN A 155 2.22 -13.23 -4.15
N GLN A 156 2.10 -11.91 -3.93
CA GLN A 156 2.59 -10.90 -4.88
C GLN A 156 4.11 -10.99 -5.05
N LEU A 157 4.87 -11.06 -3.95
CA LEU A 157 6.32 -11.14 -4.02
C LEU A 157 6.81 -12.47 -4.58
N LYS A 158 6.16 -13.58 -4.21
CA LYS A 158 6.50 -14.91 -4.72
C LYS A 158 6.32 -14.97 -6.22
N SER A 159 5.17 -14.51 -6.71
CA SER A 159 4.91 -14.43 -8.16
C SER A 159 5.94 -13.55 -8.88
N ALA A 160 6.30 -12.38 -8.32
CA ALA A 160 7.33 -11.53 -8.90
C ALA A 160 8.72 -12.18 -8.92
N SER A 161 9.08 -12.90 -7.85
CA SER A 161 10.36 -13.61 -7.76
C SER A 161 10.43 -14.76 -8.76
N GLU A 162 9.36 -15.56 -8.90
CA GLU A 162 9.30 -16.69 -9.83
C GLU A 162 9.31 -16.26 -11.31
N THR A 163 8.71 -15.11 -11.61
CA THR A 163 8.63 -14.56 -12.98
C THR A 163 9.77 -13.60 -13.34
N GLY A 164 10.58 -13.21 -12.35
CA GLY A 164 11.60 -12.17 -12.51
C GLY A 164 11.03 -10.76 -12.75
N ALA A 165 9.72 -10.57 -12.57
CA ALA A 165 9.06 -9.29 -12.76
C ALA A 165 9.53 -8.26 -11.71
N ALA A 166 9.59 -6.99 -12.13
CA ALA A 166 9.85 -5.91 -11.21
C ALA A 166 8.59 -5.59 -10.39
N VAL A 167 8.78 -5.14 -9.15
CA VAL A 167 7.73 -4.64 -8.26
C VAL A 167 8.00 -3.20 -7.88
N ASP A 168 6.93 -2.44 -7.70
CA ASP A 168 6.98 -1.12 -7.08
C ASP A 168 6.69 -1.29 -5.58
N LEU A 169 7.63 -0.92 -4.70
CA LEU A 169 7.49 -0.99 -3.25
C LEU A 169 7.44 0.40 -2.62
N VAL A 170 6.50 0.64 -1.73
CA VAL A 170 6.48 1.82 -0.86
C VAL A 170 6.96 1.40 0.53
N VAL A 171 7.96 2.08 1.08
CA VAL A 171 8.62 1.71 2.34
C VAL A 171 8.59 2.87 3.34
N GLY A 172 8.47 2.56 4.63
CA GLY A 172 8.48 3.50 5.74
C GLY A 172 7.08 4.02 6.07
N ALA A 173 6.79 5.27 5.69
CA ALA A 173 5.49 5.91 5.97
C ALA A 173 4.42 5.53 4.94
N ALA A 174 3.15 5.53 5.37
CA ALA A 174 2.01 5.15 4.55
C ALA A 174 1.94 5.89 3.19
N PRO A 175 1.41 5.24 2.13
CA PRO A 175 1.31 5.82 0.81
C PRO A 175 0.42 7.06 0.80
N GLY A 176 0.70 8.01 -0.09
CA GLY A 176 -0.14 9.19 -0.27
C GLY A 176 -1.52 8.83 -0.82
N TRP A 177 -2.58 9.51 -0.36
CA TRP A 177 -3.92 9.25 -0.90
C TRP A 177 -4.02 9.56 -2.39
N ALA A 178 -3.57 10.74 -2.84
CA ALA A 178 -3.72 11.17 -4.23
C ALA A 178 -2.88 10.31 -5.20
N ASP A 179 -1.61 10.10 -4.86
CA ASP A 179 -0.71 9.20 -5.56
C ASP A 179 0.03 8.29 -4.56
N PRO A 180 -0.43 7.03 -4.38
CA PRO A 180 0.18 6.06 -3.48
C PRO A 180 1.60 5.67 -3.91
N TRP A 181 1.91 5.79 -5.20
CA TRP A 181 3.13 5.25 -5.80
C TRP A 181 4.19 6.32 -6.06
N ALA A 182 3.92 7.59 -5.73
CA ALA A 182 4.85 8.71 -5.88
C ALA A 182 6.23 8.46 -5.24
N ARG A 183 6.27 7.68 -4.15
CA ARG A 183 7.48 7.33 -3.40
C ARG A 183 7.92 5.88 -3.62
N ALA A 184 7.33 5.19 -4.59
CA ALA A 184 7.63 3.79 -4.82
C ALA A 184 9.03 3.60 -5.40
N ARG A 185 9.71 2.57 -4.91
CA ARG A 185 11.00 2.11 -5.43
C ARG A 185 10.75 0.88 -6.29
N ARG A 186 11.19 0.95 -7.55
CA ARG A 186 11.13 -0.20 -8.45
C ARG A 186 12.30 -1.13 -8.19
N VAL A 187 12.00 -2.39 -7.87
CA VAL A 187 13.00 -3.40 -7.53
C VAL A 187 12.65 -4.76 -8.11
N ARG A 188 13.65 -5.65 -8.23
CA ARG A 188 13.43 -7.09 -8.46
C ARG A 188 13.54 -7.83 -7.13
N VAL A 189 12.65 -8.80 -6.91
CA VAL A 189 12.66 -9.66 -5.73
C VAL A 189 13.63 -10.82 -5.95
N LEU A 190 14.66 -10.91 -5.12
CA LEU A 190 15.68 -11.97 -5.22
C LEU A 190 15.44 -13.12 -4.26
N ASP A 191 14.97 -12.80 -3.04
CA ASP A 191 14.72 -13.77 -1.98
C ASP A 191 13.66 -13.23 -1.01
N ILE A 192 12.78 -14.12 -0.53
CA ILE A 192 11.70 -13.80 0.39
C ILE A 192 11.96 -14.54 1.69
N ARG A 193 12.29 -13.78 2.74
CA ARG A 193 12.61 -14.29 4.07
C ARG A 193 11.45 -14.06 5.01
N PHE A 194 11.47 -14.73 6.15
CA PHE A 194 10.42 -14.62 7.16
C PHE A 194 10.14 -13.16 7.60
N ASN A 195 11.21 -12.38 7.85
CA ASN A 195 11.12 -11.00 8.35
C ASN A 195 11.49 -9.92 7.31
N GLY A 196 11.64 -10.27 6.04
CA GLY A 196 12.06 -9.29 5.05
C GLY A 196 12.25 -9.85 3.66
N VAL A 197 12.63 -8.96 2.76
CA VAL A 197 12.78 -9.25 1.34
C VAL A 197 14.14 -8.75 0.89
N LEU A 198 14.91 -9.59 0.21
CA LEU A 198 16.14 -9.18 -0.45
C LEU A 198 15.78 -8.72 -1.87
N VAL A 199 16.19 -7.50 -2.20
CA VAL A 199 15.84 -6.88 -3.47
C VAL A 199 17.05 -6.26 -4.16
N ALA A 200 16.92 -6.01 -5.46
CA ALA A 200 17.89 -5.25 -6.26
C ALA A 200 17.20 -4.15 -7.07
N GLU A 201 17.83 -2.97 -7.14
CA GLU A 201 17.39 -1.87 -8.01
C GLU A 201 17.94 -2.02 -9.43
N GLY A 202 17.42 -2.97 -10.21
CA GLY A 202 17.91 -3.21 -11.58
C GLY A 202 19.24 -3.96 -11.64
N GLU A 203 19.74 -4.18 -12.86
CA GLU A 203 20.91 -5.03 -13.09
C GLU A 203 22.22 -4.36 -12.65
N GLY A 204 23.06 -5.12 -11.94
CA GLY A 204 24.37 -4.67 -11.47
C GLY A 204 24.35 -3.71 -10.27
N ARG A 205 23.17 -3.40 -9.71
CA ARG A 205 23.05 -2.57 -8.50
C ARG A 205 23.19 -3.39 -7.21
N PRO A 206 23.64 -2.77 -6.10
CA PRO A 206 23.75 -3.45 -4.83
C PRO A 206 22.41 -4.01 -4.37
N THR A 207 22.46 -5.21 -3.81
CA THR A 207 21.32 -5.84 -3.16
C THR A 207 21.18 -5.31 -1.73
N PHE A 208 19.94 -5.18 -1.27
CA PHE A 208 19.68 -4.75 0.11
C PHE A 208 18.42 -5.43 0.64
N ALA A 209 18.37 -5.60 1.95
CA ALA A 209 17.22 -6.17 2.63
C ALA A 209 16.25 -5.06 3.03
N ILE A 210 14.96 -5.30 2.84
CA ILE A 210 13.88 -4.47 3.36
C ILE A 210 13.13 -5.32 4.40
N ALA A 211 12.95 -4.79 5.61
CA ALA A 211 12.14 -5.43 6.63
C ALA A 211 10.68 -5.51 6.14
N ARG A 212 10.05 -6.68 6.31
CA ARG A 212 8.70 -6.95 5.76
C ARG A 212 7.70 -5.90 6.23
N ASP A 213 7.80 -5.56 7.49
CA ASP A 213 6.91 -4.64 8.18
C ASP A 213 7.08 -3.17 7.80
N GLU A 214 8.22 -2.79 7.26
CA GLU A 214 8.46 -1.45 6.71
C GLU A 214 7.83 -1.28 5.33
N ILE A 215 7.37 -2.34 4.67
CA ILE A 215 6.72 -2.26 3.36
C ILE A 215 5.25 -1.89 3.54
N GLN A 216 4.87 -0.72 3.06
CA GLN A 216 3.54 -0.14 3.21
C GLN A 216 2.62 -0.47 2.02
N ALA A 217 3.18 -0.70 0.84
CA ALA A 217 2.45 -1.13 -0.35
C ALA A 217 3.38 -1.86 -1.32
N VAL A 218 2.80 -2.78 -2.09
CA VAL A 218 3.46 -3.51 -3.18
C VAL A 218 2.49 -3.65 -4.35
N ARG A 219 3.02 -3.54 -5.56
CA ARG A 219 2.35 -3.97 -6.79
C ARG A 219 3.39 -4.51 -7.77
N LEU A 220 2.97 -5.35 -8.71
CA LEU A 220 3.75 -5.60 -9.91
C LEU A 220 3.93 -4.28 -10.67
N ALA A 221 5.16 -4.01 -11.09
CA ALA A 221 5.44 -2.84 -11.91
C ALA A 221 4.77 -3.03 -13.28
N PRO A 222 4.15 -1.97 -13.85
CA PRO A 222 3.68 -2.04 -15.23
C PRO A 222 4.88 -2.35 -16.13
N GLU A 223 4.73 -3.34 -17.02
CA GLU A 223 5.75 -3.67 -18.00
C GLU A 223 6.09 -2.40 -18.77
N HIS A 224 7.35 -1.96 -18.69
CA HIS A 224 7.83 -0.96 -19.63
C HIS A 224 7.93 -1.65 -20.99
N THR A 225 6.93 -1.47 -21.84
CA THR A 225 7.06 -1.70 -23.28
C THR A 225 7.97 -0.61 -23.88
N GLY A 226 9.22 -0.54 -23.40
CA GLY A 226 10.27 0.24 -24.03
C GLY A 226 10.87 -0.59 -25.17
N PRO A 227 11.13 -0.01 -26.35
CA PRO A 227 11.64 -0.75 -27.48
C PRO A 227 12.98 -1.39 -27.09
N SER A 228 12.98 -2.72 -27.04
CA SER A 228 14.19 -3.52 -26.97
C SER A 228 15.02 -3.19 -28.21
N SER A 229 15.98 -2.28 -28.07
CA SER A 229 17.04 -2.10 -29.06
C SER A 229 17.99 -3.29 -28.95
N ARG A 230 17.52 -4.46 -29.37
CA ARG A 230 18.40 -5.51 -29.90
C ARG A 230 19.01 -4.98 -31.20
N ARG A 231 20.04 -4.14 -31.09
CA ARG A 231 21.08 -4.13 -32.14
C ARG A 231 21.90 -5.39 -31.91
N GLY A 232 21.51 -6.42 -32.64
CA GLY A 232 22.33 -7.61 -32.81
C GLY A 232 23.73 -7.21 -33.27
N ARG A 233 24.70 -7.67 -32.51
CA ARG A 233 26.11 -7.73 -32.87
C ARG A 233 26.44 -9.22 -33.00
N ALA A 234 26.66 -9.66 -34.22
CA ALA A 234 27.15 -10.97 -34.70
C ALA A 234 26.73 -11.02 -36.19
N ASP A 235 27.50 -11.37 -37.21
CA ASP A 235 28.82 -11.96 -37.45
C ASP A 235 29.16 -11.59 -38.93
N GLY A 236 30.34 -11.74 -39.50
CA GLY A 236 31.53 -12.47 -39.14
C GLY A 236 32.66 -12.17 -40.13
N ALA A 237 33.87 -12.53 -39.73
CA ALA A 237 35.04 -12.60 -40.58
C ALA A 237 35.26 -14.06 -40.99
N GLU A 238 35.51 -14.30 -42.27
CA GLU A 238 36.16 -15.46 -42.92
C GLU A 238 36.13 -15.11 -44.43
N GLY A 239 37.19 -15.16 -45.25
CA GLY A 239 38.39 -15.97 -45.25
C GLY A 239 38.37 -16.86 -46.51
N GLU A 240 39.38 -16.74 -47.38
CA GLU A 240 39.67 -17.54 -48.60
C GLU A 240 38.77 -17.26 -49.84
N GLY A 241 39.24 -17.09 -51.08
CA GLY A 241 40.53 -17.36 -51.72
C GLY A 241 40.26 -18.15 -53.02
N ALA A 242 40.50 -17.57 -54.21
CA ALA A 242 40.85 -18.30 -55.44
C ALA A 242 41.14 -17.36 -56.62
N ALA A 243 42.15 -17.77 -57.39
CA ALA A 243 42.77 -17.16 -58.55
C ALA A 243 41.84 -16.89 -59.74
N ASN A 244 42.24 -15.92 -60.58
CA ASN A 244 42.34 -16.20 -62.01
C ASN A 244 43.40 -15.33 -62.69
N ASP A 245 44.34 -16.01 -63.34
CA ASP A 245 45.33 -15.49 -64.29
C ASP A 245 44.65 -14.96 -65.56
N ALA A 246 45.23 -13.92 -66.18
CA ALA A 246 45.57 -13.89 -67.61
C ALA A 246 46.16 -12.53 -68.06
N GLU A 247 47.41 -12.58 -68.50
CA GLU A 247 47.98 -11.95 -69.72
C GLU A 247 48.04 -10.41 -69.89
N HIS A 248 49.27 -9.89 -69.69
CA HIS A 248 50.17 -9.13 -70.62
C HIS A 248 49.61 -8.43 -71.88
N PRO A 249 50.34 -7.49 -72.55
CA PRO A 249 51.51 -6.66 -72.14
C PRO A 249 51.51 -5.20 -72.66
N ALA A 250 52.62 -4.49 -72.33
CA ALA A 250 53.26 -3.40 -73.10
C ALA A 250 52.63 -1.99 -72.94
N GLN A 251 53.30 -0.83 -73.00
CA GLN A 251 54.56 -0.31 -73.54
C GLN A 251 54.82 1.06 -72.84
N VAL A 252 56.04 1.40 -72.42
CA VAL A 252 57.04 2.28 -73.09
C VAL A 252 57.18 3.67 -72.45
N SER A 253 58.46 4.00 -72.20
CA SER A 253 59.12 5.30 -71.94
C SER A 253 59.00 5.94 -70.57
#